data_AF-M3XK91-F1
#
_entry.id   AF-M3XK91-F1
#
_cell.length_a   1.000
_cell.length_b   1.000
_cell.length_c   1.000
_cell.angle_alpha   90.00
_cell.angle_beta   90.00
_cell.angle_gamma   90.00
#
_symmetry.space_group_name_H-M   'P 1'
#
loop_
_entity.id
_entity.type
_entity.pdbx_description
1 polymer ?
#
loop_
_entity_poly.entity_id
_entity_poly.type
_entity_poly.pdbx_seq_one_letter_code
_entity_poly.pdbx_strand_id
1 'polypeptide(L)'
;MLSIEAFFVKIVNLSVVYDDSLLWLNEASNAILIDPIVDPKIGSIDFHHCHFNTQKKLTEVRGSLMSCPVQFLNSHFYAGFDEVTFYIDMFDKLQLSAEFIPKPATAAFPLVMVTKPQLVAFDARMVENGRTPNGNKKYLVVIKLEQQQFTVGTEEGFHESSREGGLCTLTLDVLNKGIFCKDVPAVKAVINVGCPPGKHIRVLRNVTGCDKGKFSQAMLQNNFTYEIHKKIYDPKFLGRTAVANKSLWVTYDFAALGCPLYLYHEKPWVPVLELWKGKEFVEFVNAEFVLFEIYGVHDYEYTLSVKEAGCISEPQNWTTMLNDQRTPDPHTAWTRMNYQNCHKETSLSMPVVSPNSKYQVLGGKLKTKNTLHFQKHSGFYVFKVIVVDPFYSYCDLSTTFSVYVYGTLPPPMYPPHLILAMFLSIIFVTILLGFVIPMVLNWVGNKGRSLLQLSVK
;
A
#
# COMPACT_ATOMS: atom_id res chain seq x y z
N MET A 1 -8.66 48.23 -14.88
CA MET A 1 -10.04 48.73 -15.01
C MET A 1 -10.73 47.86 -16.05
N LEU A 2 -11.31 46.74 -15.59
CA LEU A 2 -11.91 45.71 -16.44
C LEU A 2 -13.37 46.09 -16.66
N SER A 3 -13.73 46.46 -17.89
CA SER A 3 -15.12 46.55 -18.30
C SER A 3 -15.62 45.12 -18.53
N ILE A 4 -16.44 44.63 -17.60
CA ILE A 4 -17.28 43.46 -17.83
C ILE A 4 -18.47 43.99 -18.62
N GLU A 5 -18.49 43.77 -19.94
CA GLU A 5 -19.72 43.94 -20.71
C GLU A 5 -20.69 42.82 -20.32
N ALA A 6 -21.45 43.07 -19.24
CA ALA A 6 -22.60 42.25 -18.89
C ALA A 6 -23.70 42.53 -19.92
N PHE A 7 -24.02 41.55 -20.76
CA PHE A 7 -25.22 41.59 -21.57
C PHE A 7 -26.43 41.32 -20.68
N PHE A 8 -27.12 42.39 -20.30
CA PHE A 8 -28.42 42.29 -19.63
C PHE A 8 -29.47 41.82 -20.65
N VAL A 9 -29.85 40.55 -20.58
CA VAL A 9 -31.04 40.06 -21.28
C VAL A 9 -32.24 40.51 -20.45
N LYS A 10 -32.81 41.67 -20.79
CA LYS A 10 -34.08 42.11 -20.22
C LYS A 10 -35.18 41.16 -20.72
N ILE A 11 -35.65 40.27 -19.86
CA ILE A 11 -36.82 39.44 -20.16
C ILE A 11 -38.05 40.36 -20.07
N VAL A 12 -38.50 40.86 -21.22
CA VAL A 12 -39.48 41.95 -21.34
C VAL A 12 -40.89 41.55 -20.85
N ASN A 13 -41.10 40.29 -20.45
CA ASN A 13 -42.43 39.75 -20.14
C ASN A 13 -42.51 38.98 -18.81
N LEU A 14 -41.65 39.31 -17.84
CA LEU A 14 -41.82 38.87 -16.45
C LEU A 14 -42.50 40.00 -15.67
N SER A 15 -43.83 40.05 -15.71
CA SER A 15 -44.57 41.15 -15.08
C SER A 15 -44.63 41.07 -13.55
N VAL A 16 -44.23 39.96 -12.92
CA VAL A 16 -44.06 39.87 -11.46
C VAL A 16 -43.03 38.77 -11.18
N VAL A 17 -41.95 39.08 -10.47
CA VAL A 17 -41.04 38.09 -9.85
C VAL A 17 -41.19 38.30 -8.35
N TYR A 18 -41.50 37.25 -7.60
CA TYR A 18 -41.62 37.31 -6.14
C TYR A 18 -40.25 37.02 -5.51
N ASP A 19 -40.01 37.50 -4.29
CA ASP A 19 -38.71 37.31 -3.61
C ASP A 19 -38.34 35.83 -3.41
N ASP A 20 -39.32 34.92 -3.46
CA ASP A 20 -39.15 33.47 -3.27
C ASP A 20 -39.09 32.67 -4.59
N SER A 21 -38.99 33.34 -5.74
CA SER A 21 -38.93 32.68 -7.06
C SER A 21 -37.57 31.99 -7.29
N LEU A 22 -37.58 30.72 -7.71
CA LEU A 22 -36.36 29.95 -8.02
C LEU A 22 -36.12 29.89 -9.54
N LEU A 23 -34.95 30.33 -10.00
CA LEU A 23 -34.50 30.13 -11.37
C LEU A 23 -33.60 28.89 -11.48
N TRP A 24 -34.05 27.90 -12.24
CA TRP A 24 -33.32 26.66 -12.49
C TRP A 24 -32.90 26.54 -13.96
N LEU A 25 -31.64 26.20 -14.23
CA LEU A 25 -31.11 25.98 -15.58
C LEU A 25 -30.93 24.47 -15.79
N ASN A 26 -31.61 23.91 -16.78
CA ASN A 26 -31.48 22.49 -17.10
C ASN A 26 -30.32 22.19 -18.08
N GLU A 27 -29.94 20.92 -18.20
CA GLU A 27 -28.85 20.45 -19.07
C GLU A 27 -29.05 20.79 -20.55
N ALA A 28 -30.30 20.98 -20.98
CA ALA A 28 -30.66 21.43 -22.33
C ALA A 28 -30.57 22.96 -22.53
N SER A 29 -29.97 23.69 -21.57
CA SER A 29 -29.83 25.16 -21.58
C SER A 29 -31.17 25.91 -21.57
N ASN A 30 -32.24 25.31 -21.08
CA ASN A 30 -33.54 25.97 -20.84
C ASN A 30 -33.61 26.45 -19.39
N ALA A 31 -34.05 27.70 -19.20
CA ALA A 31 -34.31 28.24 -17.88
C ALA A 31 -35.76 27.95 -17.47
N ILE A 32 -35.98 27.53 -16.23
CA ILE A 32 -37.30 27.32 -15.64
C ILE A 32 -37.38 28.24 -14.43
N LEU A 33 -38.34 29.17 -14.43
CA LEU A 33 -38.68 29.94 -13.25
C LEU A 33 -39.80 29.21 -12.51
N ILE A 34 -39.62 29.01 -11.21
CA ILE A 34 -40.58 28.33 -10.35
C ILE A 34 -41.07 29.34 -9.32
N ASP A 35 -42.35 29.65 -9.38
CA ASP A 35 -43.01 30.58 -8.47
C ASP A 35 -43.92 29.80 -7.50
N PRO A 36 -43.74 29.94 -6.17
CA PRO A 36 -44.68 29.37 -5.21
C PRO A 36 -45.99 30.17 -5.22
N ILE A 37 -47.11 29.48 -5.41
CA ILE A 37 -48.46 30.05 -5.34
C ILE A 37 -49.19 29.38 -4.18
N VAL A 38 -49.55 30.17 -3.17
CA VAL A 38 -50.36 29.69 -2.06
C VAL A 38 -51.79 29.51 -2.54
N ASP A 39 -52.33 28.28 -2.49
CA ASP A 39 -53.75 28.03 -2.75
C ASP A 39 -54.57 28.38 -1.50
N PRO A 40 -55.36 29.48 -1.52
CA PRO A 40 -56.10 29.93 -0.35
C PRO A 40 -57.21 28.96 0.07
N LYS A 41 -57.60 28.01 -0.79
CA LYS A 41 -58.70 27.09 -0.54
C LYS A 41 -58.27 25.80 0.16
N ILE A 42 -57.00 25.41 0.02
CA ILE A 42 -56.49 24.10 0.46
C ILE A 42 -55.33 24.26 1.47
N GLY A 43 -54.79 25.48 1.65
CA GLY A 43 -53.68 25.73 2.56
C GLY A 43 -52.37 25.08 2.11
N SER A 44 -52.26 24.71 0.84
CA SER A 44 -51.08 24.14 0.21
C SER A 44 -50.38 25.16 -0.69
N ILE A 45 -49.07 24.99 -0.86
CA ILE A 45 -48.26 25.76 -1.81
C ILE A 45 -48.19 24.93 -3.09
N ASP A 46 -48.69 25.47 -4.20
CA ASP A 46 -48.50 24.95 -5.55
C ASP A 46 -47.31 25.66 -6.21
N PHE A 47 -46.72 25.08 -7.24
CA PHE A 47 -45.55 25.65 -7.92
C PHE A 47 -45.85 25.87 -9.39
N HIS A 48 -45.86 27.14 -9.80
CA HIS A 48 -46.05 27.47 -11.20
C HIS A 48 -44.71 27.41 -11.95
N HIS A 49 -44.62 26.53 -12.95
CA HIS A 49 -43.41 26.33 -13.75
C HIS A 49 -43.49 27.13 -15.05
N CYS A 50 -42.72 28.22 -15.11
CA CYS A 50 -42.53 29.02 -16.32
C CYS A 50 -41.31 28.51 -17.09
N HIS A 51 -41.54 27.82 -18.22
CA HIS A 51 -40.46 27.30 -19.08
C HIS A 51 -40.01 28.36 -20.09
N PHE A 52 -38.73 28.71 -20.05
CA PHE A 52 -38.08 29.58 -21.04
C PHE A 52 -37.18 28.76 -21.94
N ASN A 53 -37.52 28.73 -23.23
CA ASN A 53 -36.59 28.25 -24.24
C ASN A 53 -35.54 29.34 -24.52
N THR A 54 -34.45 29.27 -23.75
CA THR A 54 -33.36 30.25 -23.80
C THR A 54 -32.74 30.32 -25.20
N GLN A 55 -32.64 29.19 -25.90
CA GLN A 55 -32.12 29.11 -27.27
C GLN A 55 -32.96 29.94 -28.25
N LYS A 56 -34.29 29.77 -28.22
CA LYS A 56 -35.22 30.51 -29.08
C LYS A 56 -35.14 32.02 -28.82
N LYS A 57 -35.04 32.43 -27.55
CA LYS A 57 -34.92 33.84 -27.16
C LYS A 57 -33.57 34.44 -27.53
N LEU A 58 -32.48 33.70 -27.39
CA LEU A 58 -31.15 34.13 -27.83
C LEU A 58 -31.06 34.26 -29.36
N THR A 59 -31.73 33.40 -30.13
CA THR A 59 -31.82 33.54 -31.60
C THR A 59 -32.69 34.72 -32.06
N GLU A 60 -33.61 35.21 -31.23
CA GLU A 60 -34.42 36.39 -31.51
C GLU A 60 -33.66 37.71 -31.23
N VAL A 61 -32.57 37.67 -30.43
CA VAL A 61 -31.68 38.81 -30.20
C VAL A 61 -30.86 39.08 -31.48
N ARG A 62 -31.36 39.99 -32.32
CA ARG A 62 -30.62 40.50 -33.50
C ARG A 62 -29.53 41.47 -33.07
N GLY A 63 -28.35 40.92 -32.80
CA GLY A 63 -27.06 41.62 -32.78
C GLY A 63 -26.03 40.79 -33.54
N SER A 64 -24.94 41.42 -34.03
CA SER A 64 -23.81 40.69 -34.59
C SER A 64 -23.18 39.86 -33.47
N LEU A 65 -23.59 38.59 -33.37
CA LEU A 65 -22.95 37.64 -32.46
C LEU A 65 -21.47 37.56 -32.88
N MET A 66 -20.57 37.92 -31.97
CA MET A 66 -19.13 37.81 -32.21
C MET A 66 -18.79 36.38 -32.63
N SER A 67 -17.90 36.22 -33.62
CA SER A 67 -17.47 34.89 -34.04
C SER A 67 -16.51 34.29 -33.02
N CYS A 68 -16.55 32.97 -32.80
CA CYS A 68 -15.63 32.29 -31.89
C CYS A 68 -14.16 32.65 -32.20
N PRO A 69 -13.38 33.13 -31.21
CA PRO A 69 -11.98 33.51 -31.40
C PRO A 69 -11.05 32.29 -31.49
N VAL A 70 -11.60 31.08 -31.42
CA VAL A 70 -10.86 29.82 -31.48
C VAL A 70 -11.42 28.96 -32.59
N GLN A 71 -10.52 28.44 -33.41
CA GLN A 71 -10.87 27.52 -34.48
C GLN A 71 -10.88 26.07 -33.98
N PHE A 72 -9.94 25.74 -33.09
CA PHE A 72 -9.71 24.36 -32.67
C PHE A 72 -9.12 24.31 -31.27
N LEU A 73 -9.69 23.44 -30.44
CA LEU A 73 -9.12 23.01 -29.17
C LEU A 73 -9.32 21.51 -29.08
N ASN A 74 -8.24 20.75 -29.06
CA ASN A 74 -8.31 19.29 -28.99
C ASN A 74 -7.20 18.74 -28.10
N SER A 75 -7.43 17.58 -27.51
CA SER A 75 -6.45 16.92 -26.65
C SER A 75 -6.40 15.43 -26.92
N HIS A 76 -5.39 14.79 -26.33
CA HIS A 76 -5.30 13.34 -26.25
C HIS A 76 -5.82 12.82 -24.89
N PHE A 77 -6.75 13.53 -24.25
CA PHE A 77 -7.28 13.14 -22.93
C PHE A 77 -8.37 12.06 -23.01
N TYR A 78 -8.73 11.64 -24.22
CA TYR A 78 -9.74 10.63 -24.50
C TYR A 78 -9.12 9.49 -25.31
N ALA A 79 -9.54 8.26 -25.03
CA ALA A 79 -9.24 7.08 -25.82
C ALA A 79 -10.52 6.64 -26.53
N GLY A 80 -10.75 7.13 -27.75
CA GLY A 80 -12.04 6.96 -28.42
C GLY A 80 -13.11 7.85 -27.78
N PHE A 81 -14.22 7.26 -27.33
CA PHE A 81 -15.31 7.96 -26.63
C PHE A 81 -15.20 7.87 -25.10
N ASP A 82 -14.21 7.14 -24.57
CA ASP A 82 -14.07 6.91 -23.13
C ASP A 82 -13.17 7.99 -22.49
N GLU A 83 -13.61 8.51 -21.34
CA GLU A 83 -12.80 9.36 -20.48
C GLU A 83 -11.60 8.57 -19.93
N VAL A 84 -10.38 9.04 -20.21
CA VAL A 84 -9.18 8.42 -19.68
C VAL A 84 -8.89 8.99 -18.30
N THR A 85 -8.89 8.11 -17.30
CA THR A 85 -8.39 8.46 -15.95
C THR A 85 -6.87 8.38 -15.93
N PHE A 86 -6.23 9.49 -15.62
CA PHE A 86 -4.80 9.58 -15.38
C PHE A 86 -4.51 9.36 -13.90
N TYR A 87 -3.33 8.83 -13.59
CA TYR A 87 -2.92 8.54 -12.21
C TYR A 87 -1.65 9.31 -11.87
N ILE A 88 -1.60 9.87 -10.67
CA ILE A 88 -0.40 10.46 -10.07
C ILE A 88 -0.18 9.76 -8.74
N ASP A 89 0.86 8.93 -8.67
CA ASP A 89 1.31 8.34 -7.40
C ASP A 89 2.31 9.26 -6.69
N MET A 90 2.80 8.85 -5.51
CA MET A 90 3.81 9.57 -4.76
C MET A 90 5.05 9.89 -5.61
N PHE A 91 5.38 11.18 -5.70
CA PHE A 91 6.50 11.73 -6.46
C PHE A 91 6.41 11.57 -8.00
N ASP A 92 5.30 11.06 -8.51
CA ASP A 92 5.09 11.00 -9.96
C ASP A 92 4.90 12.40 -10.55
N LYS A 93 5.32 12.55 -11.80
CA LYS A 93 5.05 13.74 -12.62
C LYS A 93 4.26 13.32 -13.84
N LEU A 94 3.10 13.94 -14.04
CA LEU A 94 2.25 13.69 -15.18
C LEU A 94 2.35 14.86 -16.15
N GLN A 95 2.58 14.58 -17.42
CA GLN A 95 2.59 15.60 -18.47
C GLN A 95 1.46 15.32 -19.45
N LEU A 96 0.58 16.32 -19.59
CA LEU A 96 -0.53 16.32 -20.53
C LEU A 96 -0.31 17.41 -21.59
N SER A 97 -0.89 17.23 -22.76
CA SER A 97 -0.80 18.22 -23.83
C SER A 97 -2.07 18.32 -24.68
N ALA A 98 -2.35 19.54 -25.14
CA ALA A 98 -3.49 19.83 -26.01
C ALA A 98 -3.07 20.77 -27.14
N GLU A 99 -3.70 20.61 -28.29
CA GLU A 99 -3.54 21.47 -29.45
C GLU A 99 -4.55 22.63 -29.41
N PHE A 100 -4.03 23.84 -29.64
CA PHE A 100 -4.81 25.07 -29.63
C PHE A 100 -4.53 25.88 -30.90
N ILE A 101 -5.60 26.24 -31.62
CA ILE A 101 -5.51 27.07 -32.83
C ILE A 101 -6.46 28.27 -32.67
N PRO A 102 -5.93 29.47 -32.38
CA PRO A 102 -6.72 30.68 -32.35
C PRO A 102 -7.11 31.10 -33.77
N LYS A 103 -8.22 31.83 -33.89
CA LYS A 103 -8.62 32.42 -35.16
C LYS A 103 -7.67 33.58 -35.51
N PRO A 104 -7.26 33.74 -36.78
CA PRO A 104 -6.36 34.83 -37.16
C PRO A 104 -6.92 36.20 -36.72
N ALA A 105 -6.01 37.07 -36.25
CA ALA A 105 -6.30 38.41 -35.74
C ALA A 105 -7.25 38.49 -34.51
N THR A 106 -7.45 37.40 -33.78
CA THR A 106 -8.16 37.39 -32.49
C THR A 106 -7.22 37.10 -31.33
N ALA A 107 -7.47 37.71 -30.16
CA ALA A 107 -6.76 37.42 -28.93
C ALA A 107 -7.52 36.33 -28.15
N ALA A 108 -7.06 35.07 -28.25
CA ALA A 108 -7.60 33.95 -27.50
C ALA A 108 -6.50 33.31 -26.64
N PHE A 109 -6.80 33.06 -25.38
CA PHE A 109 -5.85 32.53 -24.41
C PHE A 109 -6.40 31.26 -23.78
N PRO A 110 -5.66 30.14 -23.81
CA PRO A 110 -6.05 28.93 -23.09
C PRO A 110 -5.99 29.18 -21.58
N LEU A 111 -6.98 28.70 -20.86
CA LEU A 111 -7.09 28.73 -19.40
C LEU A 111 -7.11 27.29 -18.88
N VAL A 112 -6.16 26.98 -17.99
CA VAL A 112 -6.07 25.69 -17.31
C VAL A 112 -6.57 25.85 -15.87
N MET A 113 -7.45 24.97 -15.44
CA MET A 113 -8.04 24.95 -14.11
C MET A 113 -8.04 23.54 -13.53
N VAL A 114 -7.92 23.43 -12.22
CA VAL A 114 -8.03 22.16 -11.46
C VAL A 114 -9.07 22.31 -10.36
N THR A 115 -9.86 21.25 -10.11
CA THR A 115 -10.92 21.28 -9.08
C THR A 115 -10.39 21.18 -7.65
N LYS A 116 -9.21 20.58 -7.45
CA LYS A 116 -8.55 20.42 -6.14
C LYS A 116 -7.11 20.94 -6.16
N PRO A 117 -6.89 22.27 -6.15
CA PRO A 117 -5.55 22.86 -6.16
C PRO A 117 -4.72 22.52 -4.90
N GLN A 118 -5.37 22.14 -3.79
CA GLN A 118 -4.68 21.68 -2.58
C GLN A 118 -4.06 20.27 -2.72
N LEU A 119 -4.44 19.52 -3.75
CA LEU A 119 -3.99 18.15 -4.01
C LEU A 119 -3.00 18.10 -5.18
N VAL A 120 -3.28 18.83 -6.25
CA VAL A 120 -2.49 18.84 -7.50
C VAL A 120 -2.08 20.25 -7.88
N ALA A 121 -0.78 20.44 -8.05
CA ALA A 121 -0.19 21.61 -8.70
C ALA A 121 -0.16 21.42 -10.21
N PHE A 122 -0.18 22.52 -10.96
CA PHE A 122 0.14 22.48 -12.38
C PHE A 122 1.03 23.64 -12.83
N ASP A 123 1.88 23.37 -13.82
CA ASP A 123 2.61 24.37 -14.62
C ASP A 123 2.17 24.22 -16.09
N ALA A 124 1.53 25.24 -16.63
CA ALA A 124 1.01 25.26 -17.99
C ALA A 124 1.78 26.25 -18.87
N ARG A 125 2.25 25.78 -20.03
CA ARG A 125 3.01 26.60 -20.99
C ARG A 125 2.45 26.42 -22.39
N MET A 126 2.38 27.51 -23.14
CA MET A 126 1.95 27.51 -24.53
C MET A 126 3.18 27.66 -25.44
N VAL A 127 3.37 26.73 -26.37
CA VAL A 127 4.51 26.68 -27.29
C VAL A 127 4.01 26.69 -28.73
N GLU A 128 4.58 27.53 -29.61
CA GLU A 128 4.24 27.51 -31.04
C GLU A 128 4.70 26.18 -31.65
N ASN A 129 3.77 25.44 -32.26
CA ASN A 129 3.97 24.10 -32.82
C ASN A 129 3.56 24.06 -34.30
N GLY A 130 4.14 24.97 -35.08
CA GLY A 130 3.95 25.05 -36.52
C GLY A 130 2.74 25.86 -36.96
N ARG A 131 2.30 25.62 -38.20
CA ARG A 131 1.18 26.32 -38.83
C ARG A 131 0.25 25.34 -39.54
N THR A 132 -1.02 25.69 -39.63
CA THR A 132 -2.01 24.96 -40.43
C THR A 132 -1.74 25.15 -41.94
N PRO A 133 -2.30 24.31 -42.83
CA PRO A 133 -2.21 24.52 -44.28
C PRO A 133 -2.69 25.90 -44.75
N ASN A 134 -3.60 26.50 -43.97
CA ASN A 134 -4.15 27.84 -44.22
C ASN A 134 -3.27 28.97 -43.64
N GLY A 135 -2.10 28.64 -43.07
CA GLY A 135 -1.15 29.60 -42.52
C GLY A 135 -1.41 30.03 -41.07
N ASN A 136 -2.44 29.51 -40.40
CA ASN A 136 -2.73 29.87 -39.00
C ASN A 136 -1.70 29.28 -38.06
N LYS A 137 -1.29 30.03 -37.03
CA LYS A 137 -0.39 29.53 -35.99
C LYS A 137 -1.06 28.42 -35.19
N LYS A 138 -0.35 27.33 -34.98
CA LYS A 138 -0.74 26.21 -34.13
C LYS A 138 0.07 26.27 -32.84
N TYR A 139 -0.57 26.08 -31.70
CA TYR A 139 0.09 26.04 -30.41
C TYR A 139 -0.13 24.69 -29.73
N LEU A 140 0.86 24.26 -28.97
CA LEU A 140 0.79 23.15 -28.05
C LEU A 140 0.75 23.70 -26.63
N VAL A 141 -0.33 23.43 -25.91
CA VAL A 141 -0.45 23.70 -24.48
C VAL A 141 0.09 22.49 -23.75
N VAL A 142 1.24 22.65 -23.08
CA VAL A 142 1.88 21.61 -22.28
C VAL A 142 1.55 21.87 -20.81
N ILE A 143 0.97 20.88 -20.15
CA ILE A 143 0.49 20.96 -18.76
C ILE A 143 1.26 19.91 -17.96
N LYS A 144 2.10 20.36 -17.04
CA LYS A 144 2.82 19.49 -16.10
C LYS A 144 2.07 19.49 -14.79
N LEU A 145 1.84 18.30 -14.25
CA LEU A 145 1.07 18.06 -13.04
C LEU A 145 1.95 17.28 -12.06
N GLU A 146 1.95 17.73 -10.81
CA GLU A 146 2.60 17.06 -9.69
C GLU A 146 1.80 17.31 -8.41
N GLN A 147 2.05 16.54 -7.37
CA GLN A 147 1.33 16.73 -6.11
C GLN A 147 1.72 18.08 -5.48
N GLN A 148 0.72 18.81 -5.00
CA GLN A 148 0.88 20.17 -4.48
C GLN A 148 1.94 20.22 -3.36
N GLN A 149 1.96 19.23 -2.45
CA GLN A 149 2.92 19.12 -1.35
C GLN A 149 4.41 19.07 -1.75
N PHE A 150 4.71 18.69 -2.98
CA PHE A 150 6.09 18.55 -3.47
C PHE A 150 6.54 19.74 -4.31
N THR A 151 5.70 20.78 -4.41
CA THR A 151 6.02 22.00 -5.14
C THR A 151 6.71 23.04 -4.28
N VAL A 152 7.58 23.84 -4.91
CA VAL A 152 8.37 24.88 -4.24
C VAL A 152 7.49 26.12 -4.04
N GLY A 153 7.44 26.65 -2.82
CA GLY A 153 6.82 27.96 -2.53
C GLY A 153 5.37 27.91 -2.02
N THR A 154 4.89 26.76 -1.55
CA THR A 154 3.57 26.64 -0.94
C THR A 154 3.57 27.13 0.51
N GLU A 155 2.58 27.94 0.89
CA GLU A 155 2.35 28.34 2.28
C GLU A 155 2.05 27.12 3.16
N GLU A 156 2.60 27.11 4.38
CA GLU A 156 2.31 26.07 5.37
C GLU A 156 0.79 26.04 5.65
N GLY A 157 0.15 24.88 5.41
CA GLY A 157 -1.28 24.68 5.65
C GLY A 157 -2.19 24.73 4.42
N PHE A 158 -1.67 25.00 3.21
CA PHE A 158 -2.47 24.98 1.97
C PHE A 158 -2.72 23.57 1.40
N HIS A 159 -2.07 22.54 1.94
CA HIS A 159 -2.19 21.15 1.45
C HIS A 159 -3.19 20.35 2.27
N GLU A 160 -4.01 19.52 1.59
CA GLU A 160 -4.73 18.43 2.26
C GLU A 160 -3.72 17.44 2.87
N SER A 161 -4.16 16.66 3.87
CA SER A 161 -3.36 15.56 4.45
C SER A 161 -2.74 14.74 3.33
N SER A 162 -1.43 14.88 3.13
CA SER A 162 -0.69 14.27 2.02
C SER A 162 -0.78 12.76 1.96
N ARG A 163 -1.26 12.13 3.04
CA ARG A 163 -1.46 10.69 3.15
C ARG A 163 -2.70 10.23 2.38
N GLU A 164 -3.69 11.09 2.21
CA GLU A 164 -4.96 10.81 1.54
C GLU A 164 -4.92 11.31 0.09
N GLY A 165 -5.23 10.40 -0.83
CA GLY A 165 -5.36 10.71 -2.25
C GLY A 165 -6.74 11.28 -2.58
N GLY A 166 -7.01 11.51 -3.85
CA GLY A 166 -8.32 11.98 -4.28
C GLY A 166 -8.46 12.17 -5.78
N LEU A 167 -9.71 12.37 -6.20
CA LEU A 167 -10.04 12.69 -7.58
C LEU A 167 -9.97 14.20 -7.82
N CYS A 168 -9.31 14.59 -8.90
CA CYS A 168 -9.22 15.96 -9.39
C CYS A 168 -9.59 15.97 -10.88
N THR A 169 -10.24 17.05 -11.33
CA THR A 169 -10.53 17.25 -12.75
C THR A 169 -9.71 18.43 -13.25
N LEU A 170 -8.89 18.18 -14.26
CA LEU A 170 -8.23 19.22 -15.05
C LEU A 170 -9.18 19.67 -16.14
N THR A 171 -9.42 20.97 -16.23
CA THR A 171 -10.18 21.58 -17.33
C THR A 171 -9.28 22.53 -18.10
N LEU A 172 -9.21 22.35 -19.41
CA LEU A 172 -8.61 23.29 -20.34
C LEU A 172 -9.73 23.92 -21.17
N ASP A 173 -9.88 25.23 -21.03
CA ASP A 173 -10.85 26.01 -21.80
C ASP A 173 -10.20 27.28 -22.34
N VAL A 174 -10.99 28.19 -22.88
CA VAL A 174 -10.51 29.45 -23.48
C VAL A 174 -11.10 30.62 -22.71
N LEU A 175 -10.26 31.58 -22.33
CA LEU A 175 -10.69 32.82 -21.69
C LEU A 175 -11.62 33.61 -22.62
N ASN A 176 -12.68 34.23 -22.08
CA ASN A 176 -13.68 35.01 -22.83
C ASN A 176 -14.43 34.22 -23.91
N LYS A 177 -14.51 32.89 -23.75
CA LYS A 177 -15.36 32.05 -24.57
C LYS A 177 -16.82 32.33 -24.29
N GLY A 178 -17.50 32.95 -25.25
CA GLY A 178 -18.94 33.18 -25.20
C GLY A 178 -19.75 32.00 -25.76
N ILE A 179 -21.08 32.15 -25.73
CA ILE A 179 -22.05 31.15 -26.21
C ILE A 179 -21.83 30.78 -27.70
N PHE A 180 -21.20 31.66 -28.46
CA PHE A 180 -20.86 31.46 -29.88
C PHE A 180 -19.74 30.43 -30.15
N CYS A 181 -19.09 29.89 -29.11
CA CYS A 181 -18.09 28.82 -29.22
C CYS A 181 -18.64 27.44 -28.85
N LYS A 182 -19.94 27.18 -29.10
CA LYS A 182 -20.61 25.92 -28.76
C LYS A 182 -19.89 24.68 -29.32
N ASP A 183 -19.33 24.80 -30.52
CA ASP A 183 -18.67 23.70 -31.23
C ASP A 183 -17.23 23.44 -30.76
N VAL A 184 -16.73 24.25 -29.82
CA VAL A 184 -15.41 24.10 -29.22
C VAL A 184 -15.59 23.86 -27.73
N PRO A 185 -15.95 22.65 -27.27
CA PRO A 185 -16.18 22.38 -25.85
C PRO A 185 -14.89 22.50 -25.03
N ALA A 186 -15.04 22.71 -23.73
CA ALA A 186 -13.90 22.63 -22.81
C ALA A 186 -13.40 21.18 -22.75
N VAL A 187 -12.09 21.01 -22.71
CA VAL A 187 -11.48 19.69 -22.62
C VAL A 187 -11.26 19.35 -21.15
N LYS A 188 -11.64 18.14 -20.74
CA LYS A 188 -11.49 17.67 -19.37
C LYS A 188 -10.62 16.42 -19.30
N ALA A 189 -9.82 16.31 -18.24
CA ALA A 189 -9.10 15.10 -17.88
C ALA A 189 -9.37 14.79 -16.40
N VAL A 190 -9.66 13.53 -16.11
CA VAL A 190 -9.83 13.04 -14.74
C VAL A 190 -8.48 12.55 -14.24
N ILE A 191 -8.04 13.09 -13.11
CA ILE A 191 -6.76 12.75 -12.47
C ILE A 191 -7.08 12.13 -11.13
N ASN A 192 -6.70 10.88 -10.95
CA ASN A 192 -6.69 10.21 -9.66
C ASN A 192 -5.31 10.35 -9.02
N VAL A 193 -5.21 11.15 -7.97
CA VAL A 193 -4.02 11.18 -7.11
C VAL A 193 -4.15 10.03 -6.14
N GLY A 194 -3.46 8.94 -6.42
CA GLY A 194 -3.72 7.67 -5.75
C GLY A 194 -2.99 6.51 -6.41
N CYS A 195 -3.35 5.29 -6.00
CA CYS A 195 -2.71 4.08 -6.48
C CYS A 195 -2.99 3.85 -7.98
N PRO A 196 -1.97 3.79 -8.84
CA PRO A 196 -2.15 3.41 -10.24
C PRO A 196 -2.49 1.92 -10.38
N PRO A 197 -3.34 1.54 -11.34
CA PRO A 197 -3.78 0.17 -11.51
C PRO A 197 -2.60 -0.74 -11.88
N GLY A 198 -2.62 -1.96 -11.33
CA GLY A 198 -1.60 -2.98 -11.60
C GLY A 198 -0.26 -2.77 -10.90
N LYS A 199 -0.11 -1.72 -10.07
CA LYS A 199 1.07 -1.55 -9.23
C LYS A 199 1.02 -2.49 -8.03
N HIS A 200 2.03 -3.33 -7.85
CA HIS A 200 2.10 -4.33 -6.80
C HIS A 200 3.55 -4.67 -6.45
N ILE A 201 3.77 -5.35 -5.33
CA ILE A 201 5.09 -5.84 -4.93
C ILE A 201 5.21 -7.35 -5.05
N ARG A 202 6.44 -7.81 -5.28
CA ARG A 202 6.83 -9.22 -5.26
C ARG A 202 8.09 -9.38 -4.42
N VAL A 203 8.30 -10.58 -3.88
CA VAL A 203 9.56 -10.92 -3.24
C VAL A 203 10.48 -11.56 -4.26
N LEU A 204 11.72 -11.09 -4.34
CA LEU A 204 12.75 -11.66 -5.19
C LEU A 204 13.02 -13.12 -4.79
N ARG A 205 12.91 -14.05 -5.75
CA ARG A 205 13.11 -15.50 -5.56
C ARG A 205 14.39 -15.98 -6.23
N ASN A 206 15.51 -15.75 -5.56
CA ASN A 206 16.84 -16.06 -6.05
C ASN A 206 17.27 -17.52 -5.77
N VAL A 207 16.99 -18.06 -4.59
CA VAL A 207 17.26 -19.48 -4.27
C VAL A 207 16.06 -20.09 -3.56
N THR A 208 15.41 -21.05 -4.22
CA THR A 208 14.24 -21.73 -3.68
C THR A 208 14.54 -23.17 -3.27
N GLY A 209 13.66 -23.76 -2.46
CA GLY A 209 13.75 -25.16 -2.07
C GLY A 209 13.57 -26.11 -3.26
N CYS A 210 12.92 -25.65 -4.33
CA CYS A 210 12.80 -26.37 -5.59
C CYS A 210 14.14 -26.41 -6.34
N ASP A 211 14.84 -25.27 -6.44
CA ASP A 211 16.15 -25.19 -7.11
C ASP A 211 17.21 -26.05 -6.41
N LYS A 212 17.08 -26.20 -5.08
CA LYS A 212 17.94 -27.04 -4.26
C LYS A 212 17.49 -28.51 -4.19
N GLY A 213 16.45 -28.89 -4.92
CA GLY A 213 15.94 -30.25 -4.98
C GLY A 213 15.37 -30.77 -3.66
N LYS A 214 15.07 -29.89 -2.69
CA LYS A 214 14.43 -30.27 -1.42
C LYS A 214 12.95 -30.53 -1.57
N PHE A 215 12.30 -29.83 -2.50
CA PHE A 215 10.90 -30.01 -2.84
C PHE A 215 10.76 -30.12 -4.35
N SER A 216 9.88 -30.99 -4.83
CA SER A 216 9.44 -30.96 -6.22
C SER A 216 8.15 -30.14 -6.34
N GLN A 217 7.94 -29.47 -7.47
CA GLN A 217 6.70 -28.72 -7.71
C GLN A 217 5.48 -29.64 -7.64
N ALA A 218 5.56 -30.84 -8.21
CA ALA A 218 4.50 -31.84 -8.16
C ALA A 218 4.13 -32.25 -6.72
N MET A 219 5.13 -32.37 -5.83
CA MET A 219 4.89 -32.67 -4.42
C MET A 219 4.11 -31.55 -3.74
N LEU A 220 4.53 -30.29 -3.93
CA LEU A 220 3.86 -29.13 -3.30
C LEU A 220 2.45 -28.89 -3.86
N GLN A 221 2.20 -29.24 -5.12
CA GLN A 221 0.86 -29.14 -5.74
C GLN A 221 -0.12 -30.21 -5.25
N ASN A 222 0.36 -31.35 -4.76
CA ASN A 222 -0.47 -32.49 -4.41
C ASN A 222 -0.91 -32.46 -2.93
N ASN A 223 -1.73 -31.45 -2.56
CA ASN A 223 -2.26 -31.28 -1.19
C ASN A 223 -1.20 -31.45 -0.09
N PHE A 224 -0.01 -30.89 -0.32
CA PHE A 224 1.09 -30.99 0.62
C PHE A 224 0.71 -30.33 1.94
N THR A 225 0.93 -31.03 3.06
CA THR A 225 0.69 -30.49 4.40
C THR A 225 1.96 -30.46 5.22
N TYR A 226 2.05 -29.48 6.11
CA TYR A 226 3.13 -29.39 7.08
C TYR A 226 2.58 -29.07 8.48
N GLU A 227 3.32 -29.49 9.50
CA GLU A 227 2.97 -29.26 10.90
C GLU A 227 3.67 -28.00 11.43
N ILE A 228 2.90 -27.15 12.10
CA ILE A 228 3.42 -26.10 12.98
C ILE A 228 3.30 -26.59 14.42
N HIS A 229 4.45 -26.86 15.03
CA HIS A 229 4.49 -27.46 16.36
C HIS A 229 3.96 -26.49 17.43
N LYS A 230 3.16 -27.01 18.38
CA LYS A 230 2.52 -26.23 19.44
C LYS A 230 3.43 -25.28 20.25
N LYS A 231 4.74 -25.59 20.33
CA LYS A 231 5.74 -24.77 21.07
C LYS A 231 6.06 -23.43 20.39
N ILE A 232 5.82 -23.33 19.09
CA ILE A 232 6.14 -22.14 18.28
C ILE A 232 4.89 -21.52 17.65
N TYR A 233 3.71 -22.07 17.96
CA TYR A 233 2.42 -21.66 17.41
C TYR A 233 1.67 -20.78 18.40
N ASP A 234 1.33 -19.57 17.99
CA ASP A 234 0.47 -18.63 18.70
C ASP A 234 -0.80 -18.34 17.86
N PRO A 235 -1.95 -18.97 18.18
CA PRO A 235 -3.20 -18.78 17.43
C PRO A 235 -3.81 -17.39 17.59
N LYS A 236 -3.34 -16.59 18.57
CA LYS A 236 -3.89 -15.26 18.86
C LYS A 236 -3.05 -14.14 18.26
N PHE A 237 -1.85 -14.43 17.76
CA PHE A 237 -0.91 -13.44 17.23
C PHE A 237 -0.50 -12.36 18.24
N LEU A 238 -0.74 -12.56 19.54
CA LEU A 238 -0.56 -11.53 20.59
C LEU A 238 0.88 -11.49 21.14
N GLY A 239 1.79 -12.24 20.53
CA GLY A 239 3.22 -12.02 20.70
C GLY A 239 3.84 -12.97 21.71
N ARG A 240 4.16 -14.19 21.25
CA ARG A 240 5.10 -15.12 21.90
C ARG A 240 4.79 -15.51 23.34
N THR A 241 3.61 -15.16 23.83
CA THR A 241 3.19 -15.31 25.23
C THR A 241 2.06 -16.31 25.37
N ALA A 242 1.23 -16.46 24.33
CA ALA A 242 0.22 -17.51 24.24
C ALA A 242 0.79 -18.72 23.49
N VAL A 243 1.12 -19.78 24.22
CA VAL A 243 1.53 -21.07 23.64
C VAL A 243 0.29 -21.90 23.33
N ALA A 244 0.20 -22.44 22.12
CA ALA A 244 -0.90 -23.32 21.75
C ALA A 244 -0.90 -24.64 22.52
N ASN A 245 -2.09 -25.20 22.75
CA ASN A 245 -2.24 -26.53 23.37
C ASN A 245 -2.02 -27.67 22.36
N LYS A 246 -2.19 -27.41 21.06
CA LYS A 246 -2.10 -28.39 19.96
C LYS A 246 -1.34 -27.81 18.78
N SER A 247 -0.65 -28.67 18.03
CA SER A 247 -0.02 -28.30 16.77
C SER A 247 -1.07 -28.00 15.70
N LEU A 248 -0.71 -27.15 14.74
CA LEU A 248 -1.55 -26.83 13.59
C LEU A 248 -1.04 -27.59 12.36
N TRP A 249 -1.94 -28.19 11.59
CA TRP A 249 -1.63 -28.76 10.27
C TRP A 249 -2.09 -27.80 9.20
N VAL A 250 -1.19 -27.40 8.32
CA VAL A 250 -1.46 -26.42 7.27
C VAL A 250 -1.30 -27.08 5.91
N THR A 251 -2.31 -26.90 5.04
CA THR A 251 -2.21 -27.26 3.62
C THR A 251 -1.49 -26.14 2.86
N TYR A 252 -0.42 -26.50 2.15
CA TYR A 252 0.41 -25.56 1.42
C TYR A 252 -0.25 -25.13 0.11
N ASP A 253 -0.56 -23.84 -0.02
CA ASP A 253 -1.10 -23.27 -1.24
C ASP A 253 0.01 -22.97 -2.26
N PHE A 254 0.33 -23.95 -3.10
CA PHE A 254 1.33 -23.78 -4.15
C PHE A 254 0.94 -22.74 -5.20
N ALA A 255 -0.35 -22.56 -5.49
CA ALA A 255 -0.81 -21.62 -6.51
C ALA A 255 -0.53 -20.17 -6.08
N ALA A 256 -0.74 -19.85 -4.79
CA ALA A 256 -0.44 -18.54 -4.25
C ALA A 256 1.04 -18.36 -3.87
N LEU A 257 1.68 -19.37 -3.28
CA LEU A 257 2.99 -19.22 -2.64
C LEU A 257 4.16 -19.63 -3.52
N GLY A 258 3.94 -20.46 -4.54
CA GLY A 258 4.98 -21.03 -5.40
C GLY A 258 6.00 -21.87 -4.63
N CYS A 259 7.24 -21.93 -5.11
CA CYS A 259 8.33 -22.61 -4.43
C CYS A 259 8.88 -21.75 -3.26
N PRO A 260 9.05 -22.32 -2.05
CA PRO A 260 9.52 -21.56 -0.89
C PRO A 260 10.97 -21.11 -1.05
N LEU A 261 11.31 -19.92 -0.56
CA LEU A 261 12.70 -19.48 -0.43
C LEU A 261 13.49 -20.42 0.48
N TYR A 262 14.74 -20.72 0.16
CA TYR A 262 15.53 -21.68 0.91
C TYR A 262 16.60 -20.99 1.76
N LEU A 263 16.38 -20.92 3.07
CA LEU A 263 17.21 -20.13 3.99
C LEU A 263 17.90 -21.00 5.04
N TYR A 264 19.16 -20.69 5.32
CA TYR A 264 19.91 -21.31 6.40
C TYR A 264 19.72 -20.54 7.70
N HIS A 265 19.30 -21.23 8.78
CA HIS A 265 18.88 -20.57 10.02
C HIS A 265 19.93 -19.64 10.66
N GLU A 266 21.22 -19.96 10.56
CA GLU A 266 22.28 -19.12 11.15
C GLU A 266 22.57 -17.85 10.36
N LYS A 267 22.11 -17.75 9.11
CA LYS A 267 22.34 -16.57 8.28
C LYS A 267 21.20 -15.57 8.48
N PRO A 268 21.45 -14.38 9.04
CA PRO A 268 20.43 -13.34 9.13
C PRO A 268 19.95 -12.96 7.73
N TRP A 269 18.65 -12.71 7.60
CA TRP A 269 18.01 -12.56 6.31
C TRP A 269 16.93 -11.46 6.33
N VAL A 270 16.78 -10.79 5.20
CA VAL A 270 15.72 -9.79 4.97
C VAL A 270 15.18 -10.01 3.55
N PRO A 271 13.86 -9.99 3.33
CA PRO A 271 13.32 -10.12 1.99
C PRO A 271 13.71 -8.92 1.13
N VAL A 272 14.08 -9.20 -0.12
CA VAL A 272 14.26 -8.17 -1.15
C VAL A 272 12.93 -8.03 -1.88
N LEU A 273 12.37 -6.82 -1.87
CA LEU A 273 11.09 -6.52 -2.46
C LEU A 273 11.28 -5.81 -3.80
N GLU A 274 10.51 -6.23 -4.80
CA GLU A 274 10.47 -5.68 -6.14
C GLU A 274 9.13 -4.97 -6.36
N LEU A 275 9.16 -3.78 -6.94
CA LEU A 275 7.98 -3.05 -7.38
C LEU A 275 7.70 -3.36 -8.85
N TRP A 276 6.46 -3.72 -9.16
CA TRP A 276 6.01 -4.08 -10.50
C TRP A 276 4.79 -3.25 -10.90
N LYS A 277 4.71 -2.90 -12.19
CA LYS A 277 3.52 -2.32 -12.82
C LYS A 277 3.04 -3.26 -13.92
N GLY A 278 1.99 -4.02 -13.62
CA GLY A 278 1.54 -5.11 -14.50
C GLY A 278 2.60 -6.20 -14.66
N LYS A 279 3.29 -6.24 -15.80
CA LYS A 279 4.37 -7.20 -16.10
C LYS A 279 5.76 -6.56 -16.14
N GLU A 280 5.86 -5.26 -15.90
CA GLU A 280 7.12 -4.53 -15.97
C GLU A 280 7.71 -4.36 -14.57
N PHE A 281 8.98 -4.72 -14.41
CA PHE A 281 9.74 -4.42 -13.22
C PHE A 281 10.07 -2.93 -13.21
N VAL A 282 9.81 -2.26 -12.09
CA VAL A 282 10.05 -0.82 -11.91
C VAL A 282 11.36 -0.61 -11.17
N GLU A 283 11.44 -1.10 -9.92
CA GLU A 283 12.61 -0.92 -9.06
C GLU A 283 12.60 -1.89 -7.86
N PHE A 284 13.71 -1.95 -7.12
CA PHE A 284 13.72 -2.56 -5.80
C PHE A 284 13.18 -1.57 -4.77
N VAL A 285 12.27 -2.03 -3.91
CA VAL A 285 11.62 -1.19 -2.91
C VAL A 285 12.62 -0.72 -1.86
N ASN A 286 12.81 0.59 -1.76
CA ASN A 286 13.68 1.24 -0.76
C ASN A 286 12.88 1.91 0.38
N ALA A 287 11.69 1.38 0.65
CA ALA A 287 10.78 1.85 1.69
C ALA A 287 10.88 1.01 2.96
N GLU A 288 10.39 1.58 4.06
CA GLU A 288 10.21 0.85 5.32
C GLU A 288 9.03 -0.12 5.19
N PHE A 289 9.21 -1.34 5.68
CA PHE A 289 8.19 -2.38 5.67
C PHE A 289 8.23 -3.19 6.96
N VAL A 290 7.10 -3.84 7.24
CA VAL A 290 6.96 -4.82 8.32
C VAL A 290 6.58 -6.16 7.75
N LEU A 291 6.85 -7.23 8.50
CA LEU A 291 6.37 -8.56 8.15
C LEU A 291 5.94 -9.31 9.40
N PHE A 292 5.03 -10.26 9.20
CA PHE A 292 4.57 -11.20 10.22
C PHE A 292 4.26 -12.55 9.58
N GLU A 293 4.27 -13.60 10.39
CA GLU A 293 3.95 -14.95 9.95
C GLU A 293 2.45 -15.20 10.09
N ILE A 294 1.79 -15.59 9.00
CA ILE A 294 0.32 -15.56 8.88
C ILE A 294 -0.38 -16.68 9.63
N TYR A 295 0.34 -17.73 10.04
CA TYR A 295 -0.17 -18.84 10.83
C TYR A 295 0.25 -18.76 12.30
N GLY A 296 0.85 -17.64 12.72
CA GLY A 296 1.20 -17.40 14.13
C GLY A 296 2.49 -18.10 14.57
N VAL A 297 3.38 -18.47 13.65
CA VAL A 297 4.72 -18.92 14.03
C VAL A 297 5.51 -17.75 14.61
N HIS A 298 6.20 -17.97 15.74
CA HIS A 298 6.82 -16.87 16.48
C HIS A 298 8.29 -17.09 16.90
N ASP A 299 8.98 -18.07 16.32
CA ASP A 299 10.35 -18.49 16.69
C ASP A 299 11.47 -17.89 15.80
N TYR A 300 11.20 -16.75 15.18
CA TYR A 300 12.18 -15.88 14.53
C TYR A 300 12.33 -14.58 15.33
N GLU A 301 13.46 -13.89 15.22
CA GLU A 301 13.70 -12.62 15.91
C GLU A 301 14.32 -11.57 15.01
N TYR A 302 14.04 -10.30 15.31
CA TYR A 302 14.74 -9.18 14.71
C TYR A 302 16.12 -9.03 15.35
N THR A 303 17.13 -8.73 14.54
CA THR A 303 18.51 -8.65 15.02
C THR A 303 18.76 -7.40 15.83
N LEU A 304 18.21 -6.24 15.43
CA LEU A 304 18.45 -4.97 16.11
C LEU A 304 17.46 -4.71 17.25
N SER A 305 17.98 -4.12 18.32
CA SER A 305 17.17 -3.42 19.33
C SER A 305 16.78 -2.01 18.87
N VAL A 306 15.79 -1.41 19.54
CA VAL A 306 15.37 -0.02 19.29
C VAL A 306 16.54 0.96 19.39
N LYS A 307 17.41 0.77 20.39
CA LYS A 307 18.61 1.59 20.58
C LYS A 307 19.61 1.42 19.44
N GLU A 308 19.88 0.19 19.01
CA GLU A 308 20.82 -0.09 17.91
C GLU A 308 20.28 0.37 16.56
N ALA A 309 18.95 0.39 16.39
CA ALA A 309 18.30 0.94 15.21
C ALA A 309 18.42 2.47 15.13
N GLY A 310 18.79 3.15 16.22
CA GLY A 310 18.96 4.61 16.25
C GLY A 310 17.64 5.37 16.33
N CYS A 311 16.58 4.75 16.86
CA CYS A 311 15.32 5.44 17.10
C CYS A 311 15.48 6.57 18.12
N ILE A 312 14.86 7.72 17.84
CA ILE A 312 14.81 8.89 18.71
C ILE A 312 13.54 8.85 19.57
N SER A 313 12.46 8.27 19.04
CA SER A 313 11.19 8.03 19.74
C SER A 313 10.86 6.55 19.86
N GLU A 314 9.98 6.19 20.79
CA GLU A 314 9.53 4.81 20.97
C GLU A 314 8.82 4.31 19.69
N PRO A 315 9.32 3.26 19.02
CA PRO A 315 8.71 2.75 17.81
C PRO A 315 7.48 1.89 18.11
N GLN A 316 6.52 1.90 17.18
CA GLN A 316 5.40 0.97 17.18
C GLN A 316 5.89 -0.49 17.06
N ASN A 317 5.16 -1.43 17.68
CA ASN A 317 5.42 -2.86 17.57
C ASN A 317 4.11 -3.64 17.32
N TRP A 318 4.20 -4.89 16.87
CA TRP A 318 3.05 -5.73 16.55
C TRP A 318 2.05 -5.85 17.72
N THR A 319 2.53 -6.00 18.94
CA THR A 319 1.66 -6.13 20.12
C THR A 319 0.87 -4.84 20.36
N THR A 320 1.50 -3.66 20.27
CA THR A 320 0.79 -2.39 20.43
C THR A 320 -0.20 -2.17 19.30
N MET A 321 0.20 -2.41 18.06
CA MET A 321 -0.65 -2.19 16.89
C MET A 321 -1.86 -3.13 16.84
N LEU A 322 -1.74 -4.36 17.34
CA LEU A 322 -2.85 -5.29 17.46
C LEU A 322 -3.81 -4.91 18.59
N ASN A 323 -3.28 -4.44 19.73
CA ASN A 323 -4.09 -4.01 20.87
C ASN A 323 -4.86 -2.72 20.61
N ASP A 324 -4.41 -1.88 19.68
CA ASP A 324 -5.11 -0.67 19.26
C ASP A 324 -6.38 -0.98 18.43
N GLN A 325 -6.54 -2.21 17.96
CA GLN A 325 -7.71 -2.64 17.20
C GLN A 325 -8.80 -3.21 18.12
N ARG A 326 -10.08 -2.95 17.79
CA ARG A 326 -11.22 -3.59 18.48
C ARG A 326 -11.20 -5.11 18.37
N THR A 327 -10.76 -5.60 17.22
CA THR A 327 -10.58 -7.02 16.89
C THR A 327 -9.17 -7.19 16.33
N PRO A 328 -8.24 -7.81 17.08
CA PRO A 328 -6.87 -7.99 16.63
C PRO A 328 -6.78 -8.76 15.31
N ASP A 329 -6.23 -8.11 14.29
CA ASP A 329 -5.99 -8.68 12.96
C ASP A 329 -4.64 -8.16 12.41
N PRO A 330 -3.61 -9.02 12.34
CA PRO A 330 -2.30 -8.66 11.79
C PRO A 330 -2.32 -8.14 10.35
N HIS A 331 -3.32 -8.53 9.55
CA HIS A 331 -3.41 -8.09 8.15
C HIS A 331 -3.75 -6.61 8.00
N THR A 332 -4.33 -5.99 9.04
CA THR A 332 -4.82 -4.60 9.04
C THR A 332 -4.20 -3.75 10.15
N ALA A 333 -3.42 -4.35 11.07
CA ALA A 333 -2.81 -3.66 12.20
C ALA A 333 -1.80 -2.59 11.77
N TRP A 334 -1.03 -2.84 10.72
CA TRP A 334 -0.07 -1.89 10.18
C TRP A 334 -0.49 -1.41 8.80
N THR A 335 -0.52 -0.10 8.62
CA THR A 335 -0.85 0.55 7.35
C THR A 335 0.04 1.77 7.16
N ARG A 336 0.12 2.26 5.91
CA ARG A 336 0.73 3.56 5.63
C ARG A 336 0.08 4.73 6.40
N MET A 337 -1.18 4.59 6.78
CA MET A 337 -1.94 5.66 7.44
C MET A 337 -1.58 5.79 8.92
N ASN A 338 -1.32 4.66 9.61
CA ASN A 338 -1.04 4.65 11.04
C ASN A 338 0.45 4.53 11.40
N TYR A 339 1.33 4.31 10.42
CA TYR A 339 2.77 4.22 10.64
C TYR A 339 3.38 5.55 11.10
N GLN A 340 4.27 5.45 12.09
CA GLN A 340 5.08 6.53 12.64
C GLN A 340 6.56 6.17 12.57
N ASN A 341 7.35 7.02 11.89
CA ASN A 341 8.78 6.82 11.76
C ASN A 341 9.51 7.26 13.05
N CYS A 342 10.22 6.34 13.70
CA CYS A 342 10.90 6.58 14.98
C CYS A 342 12.15 7.49 14.89
N HIS A 343 12.62 7.79 13.67
CA HIS A 343 13.80 8.63 13.42
C HIS A 343 13.44 10.09 13.21
N LYS A 344 12.15 10.44 13.16
CA LYS A 344 11.67 11.82 13.00
C LYS A 344 10.91 12.25 14.23
N GLU A 345 11.30 13.37 14.79
CA GLU A 345 10.58 13.98 15.89
C GLU A 345 9.30 14.66 15.36
N THR A 346 8.17 14.29 15.94
CA THR A 346 6.84 14.83 15.65
C THR A 346 6.17 15.20 16.97
N SER A 347 5.11 16.02 16.92
CA SER A 347 4.33 16.39 18.12
C SER A 347 3.73 15.21 18.89
N LEU A 348 3.65 14.03 18.27
CA LEU A 348 3.16 12.78 18.85
C LEU A 348 4.29 11.84 19.32
N SER A 349 5.55 12.24 19.17
CA SER A 349 6.70 11.40 19.49
C SER A 349 6.84 11.18 21.00
N MET A 350 6.81 9.93 21.41
CA MET A 350 7.07 9.53 22.79
C MET A 350 8.56 9.23 23.00
N PRO A 351 9.14 9.55 24.18
CA PRO A 351 10.51 9.16 24.51
C PRO A 351 10.69 7.65 24.47
N VAL A 352 11.89 7.18 24.10
CA VAL A 352 12.21 5.74 24.14
C VAL A 352 12.15 5.22 25.58
N VAL A 353 11.24 4.29 25.83
CA VAL A 353 11.04 3.63 27.13
C VAL A 353 11.71 2.26 27.14
N SER A 354 11.73 1.56 26.00
CA SER A 354 12.22 0.17 25.92
C SER A 354 13.38 0.03 24.92
N PRO A 355 14.58 0.58 25.23
CA PRO A 355 15.70 0.64 24.29
C PRO A 355 16.22 -0.74 23.85
N ASN A 356 16.07 -1.76 24.70
CA ASN A 356 16.54 -3.13 24.42
C ASN A 356 15.48 -4.00 23.72
N SER A 357 14.25 -3.50 23.54
CA SER A 357 13.23 -4.23 22.80
C SER A 357 13.64 -4.37 21.33
N LYS A 358 13.15 -5.43 20.68
CA LYS A 358 13.51 -5.72 19.28
C LYS A 358 12.80 -4.75 18.34
N TYR A 359 13.54 -4.09 17.46
CA TYR A 359 13.00 -3.20 16.44
C TYR A 359 12.38 -4.02 15.31
N GLN A 360 11.12 -3.75 14.95
CA GLN A 360 10.32 -4.65 14.09
C GLN A 360 10.12 -4.14 12.66
N VAL A 361 10.63 -2.93 12.36
CA VAL A 361 10.61 -2.36 11.02
C VAL A 361 11.89 -2.74 10.28
N LEU A 362 11.76 -3.05 9.00
CA LEU A 362 12.83 -3.47 8.11
C LEU A 362 12.92 -2.52 6.90
N GLY A 363 14.06 -2.53 6.23
CA GLY A 363 14.28 -1.75 5.00
C GLY A 363 14.48 -0.26 5.24
N GLY A 364 13.96 0.55 4.30
CA GLY A 364 14.05 2.00 4.32
C GLY A 364 15.38 2.61 3.82
N LYS A 365 15.34 3.90 3.49
CA LYS A 365 16.49 4.68 2.97
C LYS A 365 17.66 4.77 3.95
N LEU A 366 17.36 4.80 5.25
CA LEU A 366 18.36 4.79 6.32
C LEU A 366 19.12 3.46 6.41
N LYS A 367 18.69 2.42 5.66
CA LYS A 367 19.28 1.08 5.61
C LYS A 367 19.68 0.60 7.00
N THR A 368 18.73 0.61 7.93
CA THR A 368 18.94 -0.06 9.21
C THR A 368 19.32 -1.51 8.88
N LYS A 369 20.43 -2.01 9.43
CA LYS A 369 20.90 -3.39 9.18
C LYS A 369 20.03 -4.41 9.93
N ASN A 370 18.76 -4.09 10.13
CA ASN A 370 17.83 -4.96 10.80
C ASN A 370 17.47 -6.12 9.88
N THR A 371 17.54 -7.33 10.43
CA THR A 371 17.34 -8.57 9.71
C THR A 371 16.59 -9.54 10.61
N LEU A 372 16.05 -10.61 10.02
CA LEU A 372 15.48 -11.71 10.74
C LEU A 372 16.54 -12.77 11.00
N HIS A 373 16.51 -13.34 12.20
CA HIS A 373 17.28 -14.49 12.60
C HIS A 373 16.35 -15.61 13.07
N PHE A 374 16.58 -16.84 12.63
CA PHE A 374 15.74 -18.00 12.94
C PHE A 374 16.43 -18.85 13.99
N GLN A 375 15.79 -19.04 15.14
CA GLN A 375 16.55 -19.52 16.29
C GLN A 375 16.72 -21.04 16.32
N LYS A 376 15.67 -21.87 16.15
CA LYS A 376 15.74 -23.31 16.53
C LYS A 376 14.83 -24.30 15.78
N HIS A 377 14.16 -23.89 14.70
CA HIS A 377 13.30 -24.79 13.93
C HIS A 377 13.64 -24.80 12.43
N SER A 378 13.62 -25.99 11.84
CA SER A 378 13.63 -26.17 10.39
C SER A 378 12.22 -26.49 9.96
N GLY A 379 11.67 -25.65 9.09
CA GLY A 379 10.25 -25.72 8.76
C GLY A 379 9.83 -24.63 7.80
N PHE A 380 8.53 -24.66 7.49
CA PHE A 380 7.88 -23.67 6.66
C PHE A 380 7.45 -22.46 7.49
N TYR A 381 7.68 -21.29 6.92
CA TYR A 381 7.19 -20.01 7.39
C TYR A 381 6.47 -19.34 6.23
N VAL A 382 5.27 -18.82 6.46
CA VAL A 382 4.54 -18.05 5.45
C VAL A 382 4.37 -16.63 5.96
N PHE A 383 5.10 -15.72 5.33
CA PHE A 383 5.14 -14.32 5.73
C PHE A 383 4.23 -13.49 4.84
N LYS A 384 3.51 -12.54 5.44
CA LYS A 384 2.98 -11.38 4.74
C LYS A 384 3.86 -10.19 5.03
N VAL A 385 4.30 -9.50 3.99
CA VAL A 385 5.05 -8.24 4.08
C VAL A 385 4.14 -7.09 3.68
N ILE A 386 4.25 -5.96 4.39
CA ILE A 386 3.47 -4.74 4.18
C ILE A 386 4.43 -3.56 4.15
N VAL A 387 4.45 -2.81 3.05
CA VAL A 387 5.18 -1.54 2.98
C VAL A 387 4.39 -0.49 3.75
N VAL A 388 5.05 0.17 4.71
CA VAL A 388 4.40 1.09 5.66
C VAL A 388 4.80 2.55 5.48
N ASP A 389 5.80 2.83 4.64
CA ASP A 389 6.22 4.21 4.35
C ASP A 389 5.09 5.02 3.69
N PRO A 390 4.54 6.07 4.36
CA PRO A 390 3.44 6.86 3.83
C PRO A 390 3.79 7.65 2.57
N PHE A 391 5.06 7.88 2.30
CA PHE A 391 5.48 8.68 1.15
C PHE A 391 6.03 7.83 0.01
N TYR A 392 6.01 6.50 0.11
CA TYR A 392 6.52 5.65 -0.97
C TYR A 392 5.53 5.49 -2.13
N SER A 393 4.26 5.21 -1.85
CA SER A 393 3.23 4.92 -2.85
C SER A 393 1.85 4.89 -2.20
N TYR A 394 0.83 5.48 -2.82
CA TYR A 394 -0.57 5.42 -2.37
C TYR A 394 -1.16 4.01 -2.37
N CYS A 395 -0.56 3.06 -3.11
CA CYS A 395 -0.99 1.67 -3.09
C CYS A 395 -0.73 0.99 -1.75
N ASP A 396 -1.67 0.13 -1.34
CA ASP A 396 -1.48 -0.82 -0.24
C ASP A 396 -0.60 -1.98 -0.71
N LEU A 397 0.71 -1.72 -0.74
CA LEU A 397 1.70 -2.67 -1.22
C LEU A 397 1.96 -3.74 -0.17
N SER A 398 1.33 -4.90 -0.37
CA SER A 398 1.57 -6.11 0.42
C SER A 398 1.67 -7.35 -0.46
N THR A 399 2.40 -8.35 0.02
CA THR A 399 2.47 -9.65 -0.65
C THR A 399 2.75 -10.76 0.36
N THR A 400 2.34 -11.98 0.02
CA THR A 400 2.54 -13.17 0.84
C THR A 400 3.50 -14.10 0.14
N PHE A 401 4.45 -14.66 0.89
CA PHE A 401 5.44 -15.57 0.34
C PHE A 401 5.85 -16.61 1.39
N SER A 402 6.37 -17.74 0.90
CA SER A 402 6.81 -18.84 1.75
C SER A 402 8.33 -18.94 1.81
N VAL A 403 8.80 -19.39 2.96
CA VAL A 403 10.21 -19.64 3.27
C VAL A 403 10.30 -21.02 3.91
N TYR A 404 11.31 -21.79 3.51
CA TYR A 404 11.72 -22.99 4.20
C TYR A 404 13.09 -22.76 4.83
N VAL A 405 13.13 -22.79 6.16
CA VAL A 405 14.36 -22.63 6.93
C VAL A 405 14.94 -24.02 7.21
N TYR A 406 16.26 -24.16 7.05
CA TYR A 406 16.96 -25.43 7.25
C TYR A 406 18.22 -25.29 8.11
N GLY A 407 18.71 -26.45 8.56
CA GLY A 407 20.00 -26.59 9.21
C GLY A 407 19.96 -26.62 10.73
N THR A 408 18.78 -26.51 11.34
CA THR A 408 18.65 -26.70 12.78
C THR A 408 18.69 -28.19 13.08
N LEU A 409 19.56 -28.62 13.99
CA LEU A 409 19.56 -29.99 14.49
C LEU A 409 18.20 -30.28 15.13
N PRO A 410 17.58 -31.45 14.88
CA PRO A 410 16.37 -31.84 15.59
C PRO A 410 16.66 -31.83 17.09
N PRO A 411 15.73 -31.33 17.93
CA PRO A 411 15.92 -31.37 19.37
C PRO A 411 16.19 -32.82 19.78
N PRO A 412 17.23 -33.09 20.60
CA PRO A 412 17.56 -34.45 20.98
C PRO A 412 16.36 -35.10 21.67
N MET A 413 16.01 -36.32 21.25
CA MET A 413 14.85 -37.07 21.75
C MET A 413 14.86 -37.23 23.28
N TYR A 414 16.07 -37.27 23.85
CA TYR A 414 16.29 -37.30 25.29
C TYR A 414 17.09 -36.07 25.71
N PRO A 415 16.72 -35.40 26.81
CA PRO A 415 17.52 -34.32 27.34
C PRO A 415 18.93 -34.81 27.72
N PRO A 416 19.98 -33.97 27.55
CA PRO A 416 21.38 -34.40 27.71
C PRO A 416 21.71 -35.05 29.05
N HIS A 417 21.03 -34.62 30.12
CA HIS A 417 21.22 -35.17 31.46
C HIS A 417 20.75 -36.62 31.60
N LEU A 418 19.71 -37.06 30.87
CA LEU A 418 19.25 -38.45 30.88
C LEU A 418 20.22 -39.36 30.11
N ILE A 419 20.76 -38.86 28.99
CA ILE A 419 21.78 -39.58 28.22
C ILE A 419 23.05 -39.74 29.07
N LEU A 420 23.48 -38.67 29.73
CA LEU A 420 24.63 -38.70 30.64
C LEU A 420 24.40 -39.66 31.82
N ALA A 421 23.21 -39.64 32.43
CA ALA A 421 22.87 -40.54 33.53
C ALA A 421 22.86 -42.02 33.10
N MET A 422 22.31 -42.34 31.91
CA MET A 422 22.40 -43.70 31.34
C MET A 422 23.85 -44.11 31.06
N PHE A 423 24.67 -43.21 30.54
CA PHE A 423 26.07 -43.52 30.25
C PHE A 423 26.86 -43.79 31.54
N LEU A 424 26.65 -42.96 32.56
CA LEU A 424 27.26 -43.13 33.88
C LEU A 424 26.77 -44.40 34.59
N SER A 425 25.49 -44.76 34.46
CA SER A 425 24.96 -45.99 35.06
C SER A 425 25.52 -47.24 34.37
N ILE A 426 25.68 -47.23 33.04
CA ILE A 426 26.33 -48.32 32.30
C ILE A 426 27.80 -48.46 32.72
N ILE A 427 28.54 -47.35 32.86
CA ILE A 427 29.93 -47.38 33.36
C ILE A 427 29.97 -47.95 34.78
N PHE A 428 29.06 -47.53 35.66
CA PHE A 428 29.00 -48.04 37.03
C PHE A 428 28.70 -49.55 37.06
N VAL A 429 27.73 -50.02 36.27
CA VAL A 429 27.37 -51.45 36.19
C VAL A 429 28.52 -52.27 35.60
N THR A 430 29.22 -51.77 34.58
CA THR A 430 30.37 -52.49 33.99
C THR A 430 31.55 -52.58 34.96
N ILE A 431 31.84 -51.52 35.73
CA ILE A 431 32.82 -51.57 36.82
C ILE A 431 32.38 -52.57 37.89
N LEU A 432 31.10 -52.55 38.28
CA LEU A 432 30.58 -53.44 39.31
C LEU A 432 30.62 -54.91 38.87
N LEU A 433 30.26 -55.22 37.62
CA LEU A 433 30.42 -56.56 37.05
C LEU A 433 31.90 -56.95 36.95
N GLY A 434 32.77 -56.04 36.52
CA GLY A 434 34.22 -56.29 36.41
C GLY A 434 34.94 -56.46 37.74
N PHE A 435 34.44 -55.91 38.84
CA PHE A 435 35.07 -56.01 40.16
C PHE A 435 34.44 -57.10 41.04
N VAL A 436 33.10 -57.19 41.05
CA VAL A 436 32.36 -58.10 41.93
C VAL A 436 32.40 -59.53 41.43
N ILE A 437 32.33 -59.76 40.11
CA ILE A 437 32.36 -61.13 39.56
C ILE A 437 33.71 -61.83 39.85
N PRO A 438 34.88 -61.22 39.61
CA PRO A 438 36.16 -61.84 39.97
C PRO A 438 36.34 -62.01 41.48
N MET A 439 35.84 -61.06 42.28
CA MET A 439 35.93 -61.13 43.75
C MET A 439 35.09 -62.28 44.31
N VAL A 440 33.87 -62.48 43.80
CA VAL A 440 32.99 -63.61 44.18
C VAL A 440 33.55 -64.94 43.68
N LEU A 441 34.06 -65.01 42.44
CA LEU A 441 34.73 -66.20 41.91
C LEU A 441 35.97 -66.59 42.74
N ASN A 442 36.81 -65.61 43.13
CA ASN A 442 37.96 -65.86 44.01
C ASN A 442 37.55 -66.26 45.43
N TRP A 443 36.46 -65.71 45.97
CA TRP A 443 35.95 -66.08 47.28
C TRP A 443 35.37 -67.51 47.30
N VAL A 444 34.60 -67.89 46.27
CA VAL A 444 34.09 -69.26 46.09
C VAL A 444 35.23 -70.25 45.81
N GLY A 445 36.22 -69.86 45.00
CA GLY A 445 37.42 -70.65 44.72
C GLY A 445 38.28 -70.92 45.97
N ASN A 446 38.44 -69.93 46.86
CA ASN A 446 39.16 -70.12 48.12
C ASN A 446 38.37 -70.96 49.14
N LYS A 447 37.03 -70.83 49.20
CA LYS A 447 36.21 -71.71 50.04
C LYS A 447 36.22 -73.17 49.55
N GLY A 448 36.21 -73.41 48.24
CA GLY A 448 36.35 -74.75 47.66
C GLY A 448 37.68 -75.44 47.99
N ARG A 449 38.79 -74.68 48.03
CA ARG A 449 40.10 -75.20 48.45
C ARG A 449 40.19 -75.52 49.95
N SER A 450 39.48 -74.77 50.81
CA SER A 450 39.47 -75.03 52.25
C SER A 450 38.70 -76.31 52.66
N LEU A 451 37.68 -76.71 51.89
CA LEU A 451 36.93 -77.94 52.15
C LEU A 451 37.64 -79.21 51.66
N LEU A 452 38.50 -79.12 50.65
CA LEU A 452 39.31 -80.26 50.18
C LEU A 452 40.50 -80.60 51.10
N GLN A 453 40.95 -79.68 51.96
CA GLN A 453 42.00 -79.97 52.94
C GLN A 453 41.48 -80.57 54.27
N LEU A 454 40.18 -80.55 54.52
CA LEU A 454 39.57 -81.16 55.70
C LEU A 454 39.14 -82.63 55.50
N SER A 455 39.27 -83.17 54.28
CA SER A 455 38.97 -84.58 53.97
C SER A 455 40.21 -85.49 53.91
N VAL A 456 41.42 -84.97 54.19
CA VAL A 456 42.66 -85.75 54.25
C VAL A 456 43.41 -85.40 55.54
N LYS A 457 42.93 -85.93 56.66
CA LYS A 457 43.75 -86.23 57.83
C LYS A 457 43.10 -87.25 58.71
#